data_AF-A0A085LTU2-F1
#
_entry.id   AF-A0A085LTU2-F1
#
_cell.length_a   1.000
_cell.length_b   1.000
_cell.length_c   1.000
_cell.angle_alpha   90.00
_cell.angle_beta   90.00
_cell.angle_gamma   90.00
#
_symmetry.space_group_name_H-M   'P 1'
#
loop_
_entity.id
_entity.type
_entity.pdbx_description
1 polymer ?
#
loop_
_entity_poly.entity_id
_entity_poly.type
_entity_poly.pdbx_seq_one_letter_code
_entity_poly.pdbx_strand_id
1 'polypeptide(L)'
;MFLLIHKSWCPACQALKPKFTKAKQIVELSKYFVMVNAQDDEEPWEEVYKPDGAYIPRILFLGKEGTVMTEMKNPSSNSDQYLYYYPTPTPIIKSMKDVLLKLEIVGKDVLDKIDDGSAKTADASKQEL
;
A
#
# COMPACT_ATOMS: atom_id res chain seq x y z
N MET A 1 6.56 9.17 -3.41
CA MET A 1 5.26 9.07 -4.12
C MET A 1 4.63 7.71 -3.86
N PHE A 2 3.30 7.65 -3.82
CA PHE A 2 2.51 6.42 -3.73
C PHE A 2 1.84 6.18 -5.08
N LEU A 3 2.04 5.00 -5.68
CA LEU A 3 1.45 4.62 -6.96
C LEU A 3 0.61 3.35 -6.78
N LEU A 4 -0.70 3.46 -7.02
CA LEU A 4 -1.62 2.33 -7.09
C LEU A 4 -1.91 2.03 -8.55
N ILE A 5 -1.56 0.83 -9.00
CA ILE A 5 -1.89 0.30 -10.31
C ILE A 5 -3.02 -0.72 -10.14
N HIS A 6 -4.14 -0.52 -10.83
CA HIS A 6 -5.29 -1.42 -10.78
C HIS A 6 -6.12 -1.39 -12.06
N LYS A 7 -7.04 -2.34 -12.20
CA LYS A 7 -8.00 -2.38 -13.31
C LYS A 7 -9.42 -2.44 -12.77
N SER A 8 -10.36 -1.82 -13.49
CA SER A 8 -11.77 -1.73 -13.12
C SER A 8 -12.47 -3.09 -13.03
N TRP A 9 -12.05 -4.04 -13.86
CA TRP A 9 -12.62 -5.39 -13.93
C TRP A 9 -11.99 -6.40 -12.95
N CYS A 10 -10.94 -6.01 -12.22
CA CYS A 10 -10.17 -6.91 -11.36
C CYS A 10 -10.88 -7.14 -10.00
N PRO A 11 -11.26 -8.38 -9.64
CA PRO A 11 -11.99 -8.64 -8.40
C PRO A 11 -11.21 -8.27 -7.13
N ALA A 12 -9.89 -8.53 -7.09
CA ALA A 12 -9.04 -8.15 -5.96
C ALA A 12 -8.98 -6.62 -5.79
N CYS A 13 -8.95 -5.88 -6.90
CA CYS A 13 -8.96 -4.43 -6.94
C CYS A 13 -10.28 -3.87 -6.39
N GLN A 14 -11.41 -4.44 -6.84
CA GLN A 14 -12.74 -4.10 -6.34
C GLN A 14 -12.89 -4.41 -4.84
N ALA A 15 -12.30 -5.51 -4.36
CA ALA A 15 -12.32 -5.87 -2.93
C ALA A 15 -11.45 -4.95 -2.05
N LEU A 16 -10.33 -4.43 -2.58
CA LEU A 16 -9.45 -3.52 -1.86
C LEU A 16 -10.06 -2.11 -1.75
N LYS A 17 -10.67 -1.60 -2.83
CA LYS A 17 -11.18 -0.22 -2.92
C LYS A 17 -11.99 0.25 -1.70
N PRO A 18 -13.06 -0.45 -1.23
CA PRO A 18 -13.84 0.03 -0.09
C PRO A 18 -13.08 -0.04 1.24
N LYS A 19 -12.11 -0.94 1.38
CA LYS A 19 -11.25 -1.02 2.58
C LYS A 19 -10.27 0.14 2.60
N PHE A 20 -9.67 0.44 1.46
CA PHE A 20 -8.72 1.53 1.27
C PHE A 20 -9.37 2.90 1.54
N THR A 21 -10.54 3.17 0.95
CA THR A 21 -11.20 4.48 1.08
C THR A 21 -11.76 4.76 2.48
N LYS A 22 -12.03 3.72 3.28
CA LYS A 22 -12.51 3.86 4.66
C LYS A 22 -11.38 3.97 5.70
N ALA A 23 -10.13 3.73 5.31
CA ALA A 23 -8.99 3.75 6.21
C ALA A 23 -8.54 5.20 6.49
N LYS A 24 -9.00 5.76 7.62
CA LYS A 24 -8.64 7.13 8.05
C LYS A 24 -7.13 7.35 8.14
N GLN A 25 -6.37 6.32 8.51
CA GLN A 25 -4.92 6.42 8.65
C GLN A 25 -4.21 6.55 7.30
N ILE A 26 -4.77 5.95 6.24
CA ILE A 26 -4.27 6.18 4.87
C ILE A 26 -4.52 7.64 4.46
N VAL A 27 -5.67 8.23 4.83
CA VAL A 27 -5.97 9.64 4.56
C VAL A 27 -5.02 10.58 5.34
N GLU A 28 -4.68 10.24 6.58
CA GLU A 28 -3.70 11.01 7.35
C GLU A 28 -2.30 10.93 6.75
N LEU A 29 -1.85 9.73 6.37
CA LEU A 29 -0.53 9.53 5.79
C LEU A 29 -0.44 10.07 4.36
N SER A 30 -1.52 10.04 3.57
CA SER A 30 -1.51 10.50 2.18
C SER A 30 -1.15 11.98 2.02
N LYS A 31 -1.30 12.79 3.07
CA LYS A 31 -0.87 14.20 3.11
C LYS A 31 0.63 14.38 2.84
N TYR A 32 1.44 13.34 3.06
CA TYR A 32 2.89 13.33 2.83
C TYR A 32 3.30 12.69 1.51
N PHE A 33 2.34 12.20 0.72
CA PHE A 33 2.60 11.54 -0.55
C PHE A 33 1.92 12.28 -1.70
N VAL A 34 2.61 12.39 -2.83
CA VAL A 34 1.90 12.46 -4.11
C VAL A 34 1.22 11.11 -4.31
N MET A 35 -0.11 11.12 -4.40
CA MET A 35 -0.93 9.92 -4.58
C MET A 35 -1.30 9.79 -6.05
N VAL A 36 -0.83 8.72 -6.69
CA VAL A 36 -1.12 8.41 -8.09
C VAL A 36 -1.97 7.16 -8.17
N ASN A 37 -3.07 7.27 -8.90
CA ASN A 37 -3.99 6.18 -9.18
C ASN A 37 -3.95 5.92 -10.69
N ALA A 38 -3.30 4.84 -11.10
CA ALA A 38 -3.22 4.41 -12.49
C ALA A 38 -4.26 3.30 -12.72
N GLN A 39 -5.37 3.66 -13.33
CA GLN A 39 -6.48 2.76 -13.62
C GLN A 39 -6.49 2.33 -15.09
N ASP A 40 -6.74 1.05 -15.33
CA ASP A 40 -6.96 0.53 -16.69
C ASP A 40 -5.77 0.87 -17.61
N ASP A 41 -5.98 1.59 -18.70
CA ASP A 41 -4.93 1.91 -19.68
C ASP A 41 -3.91 2.96 -19.20
N GLU A 42 -4.09 3.51 -17.99
CA GLU A 42 -3.13 4.43 -17.35
C GLU A 42 -1.94 3.71 -16.70
N GLU A 43 -1.91 2.38 -16.70
CA GLU A 43 -0.78 1.61 -16.21
C GLU A 43 0.51 1.96 -16.99
N PRO A 44 1.59 2.38 -16.30
CA PRO A 44 2.87 2.64 -16.94
C PRO A 44 3.40 1.39 -17.65
N TRP A 45 3.92 1.57 -18.87
CA TRP A 45 4.33 0.46 -19.72
C TRP A 45 5.73 -0.07 -19.34
N GLU A 46 6.55 0.76 -18.69
CA GLU A 46 7.94 0.47 -18.36
C GLU A 46 8.09 -0.63 -17.30
N GLU A 47 9.07 -1.53 -17.49
CA GLU A 47 9.31 -2.69 -16.61
C GLU A 47 9.72 -2.31 -15.19
N VAL A 48 10.22 -1.09 -14.97
CA VAL A 48 10.53 -0.59 -13.62
C VAL A 48 9.29 -0.56 -12.71
N TYR A 49 8.08 -0.49 -13.28
CA TYR A 49 6.80 -0.54 -12.57
C TYR A 49 6.20 -1.96 -12.46
N LYS A 50 6.98 -2.99 -12.84
CA LYS A 50 6.64 -4.42 -12.78
C LYS A 50 7.79 -5.24 -12.15
N PRO A 51 8.36 -4.80 -11.01
CA PRO A 51 9.58 -5.39 -10.44
C PRO A 51 9.51 -6.91 -10.17
N ASP A 52 8.32 -7.46 -9.97
CA ASP A 52 8.04 -8.89 -9.79
C ASP A 52 6.87 -9.37 -10.68
N GLY A 53 6.58 -8.65 -11.77
CA GLY A 53 5.53 -8.99 -12.74
C GLY A 53 4.38 -7.99 -12.85
N ALA A 54 3.43 -8.29 -13.75
CA ALA A 54 2.34 -7.40 -14.16
C ALA A 54 0.97 -7.75 -13.54
N TYR A 55 0.94 -8.42 -12.38
CA TYR A 55 -0.31 -8.76 -11.67
C TYR A 55 -0.98 -7.52 -11.10
N ILE A 56 -2.24 -7.57 -10.68
CA ILE A 56 -2.95 -6.40 -10.13
C ILE A 56 -3.84 -6.82 -8.94
N PRO A 57 -4.11 -5.92 -7.98
CA PRO A 57 -3.54 -4.57 -7.83
C PRO A 57 -2.07 -4.60 -7.37
N ARG A 58 -1.32 -3.54 -7.69
CA ARG A 58 0.06 -3.32 -7.20
C ARG A 58 0.16 -1.95 -6.55
N ILE A 59 0.86 -1.87 -5.43
CA ILE A 59 1.22 -0.60 -4.80
C ILE A 59 2.74 -0.48 -4.81
N LEU A 60 3.23 0.56 -5.46
CA LEU A 60 4.65 0.89 -5.52
C LEU A 60 4.90 2.21 -4.80
N PHE A 61 6.03 2.28 -4.12
CA PHE A 61 6.55 3.52 -3.56
C PHE A 61 7.73 4.00 -4.38
N LEU A 62 7.76 5.30 -4.67
CA LEU A 62 8.85 5.92 -5.39
C LEU A 62 9.54 6.95 -4.49
N GLY A 63 10.87 7.03 -4.61
CA GLY A 63 11.72 7.99 -3.92
C GLY A 63 11.48 9.44 -4.36
N LYS A 64 12.28 10.37 -3.82
CA LYS A 64 12.15 11.81 -4.09
C LYS A 64 12.46 12.14 -5.55
N GLU A 65 13.26 11.30 -6.19
CA GLU A 65 13.75 11.42 -7.57
C GLU A 65 12.81 10.72 -8.58
N GLY A 66 11.71 10.10 -8.11
CA GLY A 66 10.79 9.36 -8.97
C GLY A 66 11.21 7.92 -9.29
N THR A 67 12.25 7.40 -8.63
CA THR A 67 12.71 6.00 -8.80
C THR A 67 11.90 5.05 -7.92
N VAL A 68 11.51 3.89 -8.45
CA VAL A 68 10.83 2.83 -7.68
C VAL A 68 11.73 2.29 -6.58
N MET A 69 11.22 2.25 -5.35
CA MET A 69 11.87 1.70 -4.16
C MET A 69 11.57 0.20 -4.06
N THR A 70 12.33 -0.64 -4.78
CA THR A 70 12.09 -2.10 -4.90
C THR A 70 12.31 -2.88 -3.59
N GLU A 71 12.92 -2.24 -2.59
CA GLU A 71 13.00 -2.75 -1.22
C GLU A 71 11.67 -2.62 -0.46
N MET A 72 10.77 -1.72 -0.88
CA MET A 72 9.49 -1.47 -0.22
C MET A 72 8.42 -2.45 -0.71
N LYS A 73 8.47 -3.65 -0.13
CA LYS A 73 7.53 -4.76 -0.39
C LYS A 73 6.43 -4.78 0.67
N ASN A 74 5.33 -5.48 0.41
CA ASN A 74 4.29 -5.73 1.39
C ASN A 74 4.90 -6.49 2.59
N PRO A 75 4.95 -5.87 3.80
CA PRO A 75 5.57 -6.48 4.97
C PRO A 75 4.76 -7.65 5.55
N SER A 76 3.57 -7.91 5.02
CA SER A 76 2.70 -9.03 5.37
C SER A 76 2.51 -10.01 4.22
N SER A 77 3.35 -9.93 3.17
CA SER A 77 3.32 -10.92 2.10
C SER A 77 3.88 -12.27 2.60
N ASN A 78 3.16 -13.34 2.31
CA ASN A 78 3.63 -14.73 2.46
C ASN A 78 4.05 -15.33 1.10
N SER A 79 4.13 -14.50 0.06
CA SER A 79 4.43 -14.92 -1.31
C SER A 79 5.75 -14.34 -1.76
N ASP A 80 6.57 -15.18 -2.41
CA ASP A 80 7.79 -14.75 -3.10
C ASP A 80 7.53 -14.19 -4.51
N GLN A 81 6.28 -14.23 -4.98
CA GLN A 81 5.87 -13.85 -6.34
C GLN A 81 5.02 -12.58 -6.41
N TYR A 82 4.32 -12.23 -5.32
CA TYR A 82 3.38 -11.11 -5.27
C TYR A 82 3.77 -10.10 -4.18
N LEU A 83 5.00 -9.60 -4.26
CA LEU A 83 5.66 -8.80 -3.23
C LEU A 83 5.03 -7.41 -3.05
N TYR A 84 4.31 -6.89 -4.04
CA TYR A 84 3.66 -5.57 -4.02
C TYR A 84 2.14 -5.67 -4.06
N TYR A 85 1.58 -6.85 -3.80
CA TYR A 85 0.16 -7.05 -3.60
C TYR A 85 -0.24 -6.78 -2.14
N TYR A 86 -1.20 -5.88 -1.92
CA TYR A 86 -1.68 -5.50 -0.59
C TYR A 86 -3.18 -5.78 -0.46
N PRO A 87 -3.61 -6.85 0.25
CA PRO A 87 -5.02 -7.23 0.31
C PRO A 87 -5.86 -6.42 1.32
N THR A 88 -5.20 -5.69 2.24
CA THR A 88 -5.84 -4.96 3.34
C THR A 88 -5.12 -3.64 3.65
N PRO A 89 -5.77 -2.69 4.36
CA PRO A 89 -5.16 -1.39 4.69
C PRO A 89 -3.94 -1.46 5.62
N THR A 90 -3.91 -2.38 6.59
CA THR A 90 -2.83 -2.49 7.59
C THR A 90 -1.43 -2.56 6.98
N PRO A 91 -1.11 -3.48 6.04
CA PRO A 91 0.22 -3.52 5.43
C PRO A 91 0.54 -2.28 4.58
N ILE A 92 -0.48 -1.63 4.01
CA ILE A 92 -0.31 -0.36 3.28
C ILE A 92 0.13 0.73 4.26
N ILE A 93 -0.55 0.86 5.39
CA ILE A 93 -0.24 1.84 6.44
C ILE A 93 1.18 1.64 6.97
N LYS A 94 1.57 0.39 7.24
CA LYS A 94 2.94 0.05 7.66
C LYS A 94 3.97 0.49 6.62
N SER A 95 3.75 0.14 5.35
CA SER A 95 4.67 0.53 4.27
C SER A 95 4.74 2.05 4.09
N MET A 96 3.61 2.77 4.18
CA MET A 96 3.60 4.23 4.11
C MET A 96 4.44 4.85 5.24
N LYS A 97 4.33 4.34 6.48
CA LYS A 97 5.17 4.80 7.59
C LYS A 97 6.65 4.52 7.35
N ASP A 98 6.97 3.31 6.91
CA ASP A 98 8.37 2.91 6.65
C ASP A 98 9.00 3.78 5.56
N VAL A 99 8.26 4.12 4.50
CA VAL A 99 8.74 5.05 3.46
C VAL A 99 9.00 6.44 4.02
N LEU A 100 8.07 6.99 4.82
CA LEU A 100 8.26 8.33 5.40
C LEU A 100 9.45 8.38 6.36
N LEU A 101 9.68 7.32 7.12
CA LEU A 101 10.83 7.20 8.01
C LEU A 101 12.13 7.07 7.20
N LYS A 102 12.17 6.19 6.20
CA LYS A 102 13.35 5.93 5.36
C LYS A 102 13.76 7.14 4.51
N LEU A 103 12.79 7.97 4.12
CA LEU A 103 13.03 9.22 3.39
C LEU A 103 13.23 10.44 4.30
N GLU A 104 13.21 10.24 5.62
CA GLU A 104 13.37 11.27 6.65
C GLU A 104 12.36 12.43 6.51
N ILE A 105 11.13 12.12 6.09
CA ILE A 105 10.05 13.11 5.91
C ILE A 105 9.30 13.36 7.22
N VAL A 106 9.08 12.30 8.02
CA VAL A 106 8.33 12.36 9.27
C VAL A 106 9.07 11.58 10.34
N GLY A 107 9.23 12.18 11.52
CA GLY A 107 9.86 11.54 12.67
C GLY A 107 9.07 10.36 13.22
N LYS A 108 9.78 9.35 13.75
CA LYS A 108 9.18 8.14 14.30
C LYS A 108 8.17 8.43 15.43
N ASP A 109 8.44 9.43 16.26
CA ASP A 109 7.57 9.86 17.36
C ASP A 109 6.19 10.36 16.89
N VAL A 110 6.11 10.88 15.66
CA VAL A 110 4.84 11.28 15.03
C VAL A 110 4.17 10.06 14.41
N LEU A 111 4.92 9.21 13.70
CA LEU A 111 4.38 8.02 13.03
C LEU A 111 3.83 6.98 14.02
N ASP A 112 4.45 6.83 15.19
CA ASP A 112 4.01 5.91 16.24
C ASP A 112 2.66 6.32 16.86
N LYS A 113 2.26 7.58 16.73
CA LYS A 113 0.94 8.07 17.18
C LYS A 113 -0.20 7.76 16.21
N ILE A 114 0.11 7.40 14.97
CA ILE A 114 -0.89 6.98 13.98
C ILE A 114 -1.12 5.48 14.17
N ASP A 115 -2.34 5.05 14.47
CA ASP A 115 -2.65 3.61 14.60
C ASP A 115 -2.42 2.88 13.26
N ASP A 116 -1.65 1.79 13.27
CA ASP A 116 -1.42 0.97 12.06
C ASP A 116 -2.53 -0.06 11.81
N GLY A 117 -3.54 -0.10 12.68
CA GLY A 117 -4.70 -0.99 12.58
C GLY A 117 -4.40 -2.43 13.04
N SER A 118 -3.22 -2.68 13.61
CA SER A 118 -2.86 -4.01 14.15
C SER A 118 -3.63 -4.37 15.44
N ALA A 119 -4.20 -3.40 16.14
CA ALA A 119 -4.93 -3.61 17.38
C ALA A 119 -6.34 -4.19 17.21
N LYS A 120 -6.92 -4.23 15.99
CA LYS A 120 -8.34 -4.61 15.78
C LYS A 120 -8.61 -6.04 15.34
N THR A 121 -7.58 -6.88 15.15
CA THR A 121 -7.75 -8.28 14.69
C THR A 121 -7.95 -9.31 15.80
N ALA A 122 -7.98 -8.92 17.08
CA ALA A 122 -8.14 -9.86 18.18
C ALA A 122 -9.60 -10.22 18.52
N ASP A 123 -10.61 -9.54 17.96
CA ASP A 123 -12.01 -9.64 18.44
C ASP A 123 -13.01 -10.22 17.41
N ALA A 124 -12.53 -10.82 16.31
CA ALA A 124 -13.39 -11.40 15.26
C ALA A 124 -13.48 -12.94 15.30
N SER A 125 -12.89 -13.61 16.29
CA SER A 125 -12.89 -15.07 16.43
C SER A 125 -13.92 -15.62 17.43
N LYS A 126 -14.88 -14.82 17.87
CA LYS A 126 -16.00 -15.27 18.72
C LYS A 126 -17.35 -14.86 18.17
N GLN A 127 -17.76 -15.48 17.06
CA GLN A 127 -19.18 -15.69 16.75
C GLN A 127 -19.30 -16.67 15.58
N GLU A 128 -19.24 -17.96 15.90
CA GLU A 128 -19.91 -19.03 15.18
C GLU A 128 -19.96 -20.22 16.15
N LEU A 129 -21.11 -20.36 16.79
CA LEU A 129 -21.52 -21.49 17.62
C LEU A 129 -22.96 -21.80 17.20
#